data_AF-A0A7S1VIP6-F1
#
_entry.id   AF-A0A7S1VIP6-F1
#
_cell.length_a   1.000
_cell.length_b   1.000
_cell.length_c   1.000
_cell.angle_alpha   90.00
_cell.angle_beta   90.00
_cell.angle_gamma   90.00
#
_symmetry.space_group_name_H-M   'P 1'
#
loop_
_entity.id
_entity.type
_entity.pdbx_description
1 polymer ?
#
loop_
_entity_poly.entity_id
_entity_poly.type
_entity_poly.pdbx_seq_one_letter_code
_entity_poly.pdbx_strand_id
1 'polypeptide(L)'
;SDKNKSVKLPNPLHPMMKRSFSILEPMFVEHIIPRSGHGLLAKDDLWTELLETLPPAVSHVRDNLLNKNWPKSKSTPAEKWFELKSHLQFFEKGGKGGRGKAAKTMSTSDRQALEAWPYAVVFQYTYPRLDINVSKMRNHLLKSPFCVHPKTGRVCVPIRVQDVDEFDPFAVPTLPQLMNELDEFEKQEEKPKVTHEWQKTSLKESFEPFQKEFLDPLLKEIRKEQRDANDQQAAVVGDF
;
A
#
# COMPACT_ATOMS: atom_id res chain seq x y z
N SER A 1 -4.60 9.60 23.56
CA SER A 1 -3.75 9.35 22.39
C SER A 1 -4.62 8.70 21.33
N ASP A 2 -4.74 9.27 20.13
CA ASP A 2 -5.64 8.82 19.04
C ASP A 2 -5.29 7.43 18.45
N LYS A 3 -4.37 6.70 19.06
CA LYS A 3 -3.85 5.39 18.59
C LYS A 3 -4.89 4.25 18.57
N ASN A 4 -6.07 4.43 19.18
CA ASN A 4 -7.12 3.41 19.30
C ASN A 4 -8.49 3.82 18.74
N LYS A 5 -8.58 4.88 17.93
CA LYS A 5 -9.85 5.18 17.24
C LYS A 5 -10.01 4.22 16.06
N SER A 6 -10.98 3.31 16.17
CA SER A 6 -11.36 2.43 15.07
C SER A 6 -11.70 3.24 13.82
N VAL A 7 -11.27 2.74 12.65
CA VAL A 7 -11.60 3.36 11.36
C VAL A 7 -13.11 3.35 11.19
N LYS A 8 -13.73 4.54 11.20
CA LYS A 8 -15.16 4.69 10.96
C LYS A 8 -15.42 4.72 9.46
N LEU A 9 -16.19 3.75 8.97
CA LEU A 9 -16.49 3.60 7.56
C LEU A 9 -17.94 4.01 7.26
N PRO A 10 -18.21 4.63 6.09
CA PRO A 10 -19.56 4.90 5.65
C PRO A 10 -20.29 3.61 5.27
N ASN A 11 -21.62 3.60 5.41
CA ASN A 11 -22.50 2.55 4.91
C ASN A 11 -23.59 3.19 4.01
N PRO A 12 -23.74 2.78 2.74
CA PRO A 12 -22.99 1.73 2.05
C PRO A 12 -21.53 2.11 1.76
N LEU A 13 -20.66 1.10 1.69
CA LEU A 13 -19.23 1.32 1.44
C LEU A 13 -18.99 1.78 0.00
N HIS A 14 -18.20 2.84 -0.17
CA HIS A 14 -17.88 3.42 -1.48
C HIS A 14 -17.14 2.41 -2.40
N PRO A 15 -17.39 2.40 -3.74
CA PRO A 15 -16.76 1.45 -4.66
C PRO A 15 -15.22 1.44 -4.61
N MET A 16 -14.60 2.62 -4.45
CA MET A 16 -13.15 2.73 -4.30
C MET A 16 -12.64 1.94 -3.09
N MET A 17 -13.36 1.98 -1.97
CA MET A 17 -12.97 1.28 -0.75
C MET A 17 -13.12 -0.24 -0.93
N LYS A 18 -14.19 -0.69 -1.59
CA LYS A 18 -14.35 -2.11 -1.96
C LYS A 18 -13.18 -2.59 -2.83
N ARG A 19 -12.78 -1.80 -3.83
CA ARG A 19 -11.61 -2.08 -4.68
C ARG A 19 -10.30 -2.09 -3.89
N SER A 20 -10.10 -1.13 -2.98
CA SER A 20 -8.92 -1.11 -2.12
C SER A 20 -8.87 -2.35 -1.22
N PHE A 21 -10.01 -2.76 -0.64
CA PHE A 21 -10.06 -3.95 0.20
C PHE A 21 -9.66 -5.23 -0.54
N SER A 22 -10.09 -5.40 -1.80
CA SER A 22 -9.71 -6.59 -2.59
C SER A 22 -8.21 -6.68 -2.89
N ILE A 23 -7.51 -5.53 -2.89
CA ILE A 23 -6.05 -5.48 -3.05
C ILE A 23 -5.35 -5.70 -1.70
N LEU A 24 -5.88 -5.07 -0.66
CA LEU A 24 -5.23 -4.96 0.64
C LEU A 24 -5.45 -6.15 1.58
N GLU A 25 -6.56 -6.88 1.44
CA GLU A 25 -6.83 -8.06 2.26
C GLU A 25 -5.80 -9.19 2.02
N PRO A 26 -5.44 -9.56 0.78
CA PRO A 26 -4.37 -10.52 0.54
C PRO A 26 -3.05 -10.11 1.19
N MET A 27 -2.63 -8.85 1.04
CA MET A 27 -1.40 -8.32 1.66
C MET A 27 -1.47 -8.32 3.19
N PHE A 28 -2.65 -8.06 3.76
CA PHE A 28 -2.89 -8.16 5.21
C PHE A 28 -2.70 -9.60 5.70
N VAL A 29 -3.24 -10.58 4.97
CA VAL A 29 -3.13 -12.01 5.28
C VAL A 29 -1.69 -12.51 5.14
N GLU A 30 -0.96 -12.02 4.15
CA GLU A 30 0.40 -12.46 3.86
C GLU A 30 1.46 -11.79 4.74
N HIS A 31 1.36 -10.48 4.96
CA HIS A 31 2.45 -9.69 5.55
C HIS A 31 2.15 -9.13 6.94
N ILE A 32 0.88 -9.03 7.37
CA ILE A 32 0.53 -8.42 8.66
C ILE A 32 0.23 -9.47 9.72
N ILE A 33 -0.68 -10.39 9.44
CA ILE A 33 -1.14 -11.36 10.44
C ILE A 33 -0.12 -12.44 10.83
N PRO A 34 0.81 -12.91 9.96
CA PRO A 34 1.73 -13.98 10.32
C PRO A 34 2.86 -13.52 11.26
N ARG A 35 3.55 -14.48 11.88
CA ARG A 35 4.64 -14.20 12.83
C ARG A 35 5.84 -13.50 12.21
N SER A 36 6.10 -13.70 10.92
CA SER A 36 7.13 -12.99 10.13
C SER A 36 6.80 -11.51 9.94
N GLY A 37 5.51 -11.15 10.01
CA GLY A 37 5.00 -9.79 9.97
C GLY A 37 4.80 -9.19 11.36
N HIS A 38 3.64 -8.55 11.55
CA HIS A 38 3.26 -8.00 12.86
C HIS A 38 2.77 -9.08 13.85
N GLY A 39 2.41 -10.28 13.36
CA GLY A 39 1.96 -11.38 14.20
C GLY A 39 0.58 -11.19 14.80
N LEU A 40 -0.28 -10.38 14.18
CA LEU A 40 -1.58 -9.97 14.72
C LEU A 40 -2.49 -11.15 15.08
N LEU A 41 -2.43 -12.25 14.32
CA LEU A 41 -3.15 -13.50 14.61
C LEU A 41 -2.21 -14.67 14.94
N ALA A 42 -0.94 -14.38 15.16
CA ALA A 42 0.08 -15.35 15.54
C ALA A 42 0.45 -15.32 17.02
N LYS A 43 0.19 -14.21 17.72
CA LYS A 43 0.49 -14.02 19.14
C LYS A 43 -0.80 -13.84 19.95
N ASP A 44 -0.85 -14.52 21.10
CA ASP A 44 -2.02 -14.60 21.97
C ASP A 44 -2.52 -13.22 22.44
N ASP A 45 -1.60 -12.37 22.86
CA ASP A 45 -1.93 -11.01 23.33
C ASP A 45 -2.51 -10.16 22.20
N LEU A 46 -1.96 -10.26 20.99
CA LEU A 46 -2.35 -9.42 19.85
C LEU A 46 -3.70 -9.82 19.25
N TRP A 47 -4.00 -11.11 19.15
CA TRP A 47 -5.32 -11.50 18.66
C TRP A 47 -6.41 -11.21 19.69
N THR A 48 -6.05 -11.17 20.98
CA THR A 48 -6.98 -10.78 22.05
C THR A 48 -7.34 -9.30 21.90
N GLU A 49 -6.34 -8.43 21.74
CA GLU A 49 -6.53 -7.00 21.46
C GLU A 49 -7.35 -6.78 20.17
N LEU A 50 -7.08 -7.54 19.10
CA LEU A 50 -7.87 -7.44 17.87
C LEU A 50 -9.34 -7.81 18.11
N LEU A 51 -9.61 -8.91 18.81
CA LEU A 51 -10.98 -9.36 19.06
C LEU A 51 -11.74 -8.44 20.03
N GLU A 52 -11.05 -7.66 20.87
CA GLU A 52 -11.67 -6.59 21.66
C GLU A 52 -12.23 -5.46 20.80
N THR A 53 -11.74 -5.29 19.57
CA THR A 53 -12.28 -4.28 18.64
C THR A 53 -13.60 -4.69 17.97
N LEU A 54 -14.04 -5.95 18.15
CA LEU A 54 -15.30 -6.42 17.57
C LEU A 54 -16.51 -5.66 18.16
N PRO A 55 -17.58 -5.48 17.38
CA PRO A 55 -18.82 -4.89 17.90
C PRO A 55 -19.36 -5.67 19.12
N PRO A 56 -19.86 -5.00 20.18
CA PRO A 56 -20.38 -5.66 21.38
C PRO A 56 -21.48 -6.70 21.09
N ALA A 57 -22.26 -6.50 20.02
CA ALA A 57 -23.29 -7.42 19.55
C ALA A 57 -22.78 -8.83 19.23
N VAL A 58 -21.48 -8.98 18.93
CA VAL A 58 -20.83 -10.26 18.62
C VAL A 58 -19.81 -10.70 19.69
N SER A 59 -19.93 -10.19 20.92
CA SER A 59 -19.10 -10.57 22.07
C SER A 59 -19.00 -12.08 22.29
N HIS A 60 -20.10 -12.82 22.09
CA HIS A 60 -20.11 -14.28 22.18
C HIS A 60 -19.26 -14.97 21.10
N VAL A 61 -19.03 -14.34 19.95
CA VAL A 61 -18.11 -14.84 18.89
C VAL A 61 -16.68 -14.73 19.39
N ARG A 62 -16.31 -13.56 19.92
CA ARG A 62 -15.02 -13.35 20.58
C ARG A 62 -14.80 -14.41 21.67
N ASP A 63 -15.75 -14.55 22.58
CA ASP A 63 -15.59 -15.46 23.73
C ASP A 63 -15.49 -16.92 23.31
N ASN A 64 -16.17 -17.32 22.22
CA ASN A 64 -16.05 -18.66 21.64
C ASN A 64 -14.65 -18.88 21.03
N LEU A 65 -14.18 -17.94 20.23
CA LEU A 65 -12.86 -18.02 19.59
C LEU A 65 -11.73 -18.01 20.64
N LEU A 66 -11.79 -17.11 21.61
CA LEU A 66 -10.79 -16.96 22.68
C LEU A 66 -10.75 -18.15 23.64
N ASN A 67 -11.91 -18.66 24.08
CA ASN A 67 -11.92 -19.64 25.18
C ASN A 67 -11.99 -21.10 24.69
N LYS A 68 -12.40 -21.33 23.45
CA LYS A 68 -12.68 -22.69 22.95
C LYS A 68 -11.85 -23.07 21.73
N ASN A 69 -11.84 -22.23 20.70
CA ASN A 69 -11.29 -22.62 19.40
C ASN A 69 -9.77 -22.38 19.33
N TRP A 70 -9.32 -21.14 19.47
CA TRP A 70 -7.94 -20.76 19.14
C TRP A 70 -6.86 -21.28 20.10
N PRO A 71 -7.06 -21.34 21.44
CA PRO A 71 -6.05 -21.89 22.35
C PRO A 71 -5.75 -23.37 22.12
N LYS A 72 -6.70 -24.11 21.55
CA LYS A 72 -6.60 -25.56 21.29
C LYS A 72 -6.32 -25.87 19.83
N SER A 73 -6.35 -24.86 18.96
CA SER A 73 -6.24 -25.05 17.52
C SER A 73 -4.80 -25.01 17.05
N LYS A 74 -4.49 -25.84 16.05
CA LYS A 74 -3.25 -25.75 15.25
C LYS A 74 -3.40 -24.81 14.04
N SER A 75 -4.47 -24.01 14.00
CA SER A 75 -4.77 -23.11 12.89
C SER A 75 -3.64 -22.11 12.66
N THR A 76 -3.29 -21.93 11.40
CA THR A 76 -2.40 -20.87 10.95
C THR A 76 -3.06 -19.49 11.16
N PRO A 77 -2.26 -18.41 11.24
CA PRO A 77 -2.81 -17.05 11.33
C PRO A 77 -3.83 -16.73 10.22
N ALA A 78 -3.57 -17.19 8.99
CA ALA A 78 -4.47 -17.02 7.86
C ALA A 78 -5.81 -17.75 8.06
N GLU A 79 -5.76 -19.02 8.50
CA GLU A 79 -6.98 -19.77 8.80
C GLU A 79 -7.82 -19.10 9.88
N LYS A 80 -7.19 -18.54 10.93
CA LYS A 80 -7.88 -17.78 11.98
C LYS A 80 -8.60 -16.55 11.41
N TRP A 81 -8.01 -15.83 10.46
CA TRP A 81 -8.65 -14.70 9.79
C TRP A 81 -9.93 -15.14 9.05
N PHE A 82 -9.84 -16.21 8.25
CA PHE A 82 -10.97 -16.71 7.48
C PHE A 82 -12.06 -17.35 8.36
N GLU A 83 -11.68 -18.04 9.43
CA GLU A 83 -12.63 -18.56 10.43
C GLU A 83 -13.42 -17.40 11.06
N LEU A 84 -12.72 -16.35 11.50
CA LEU A 84 -13.35 -15.17 12.08
C LEU A 84 -14.32 -14.52 11.09
N LYS A 85 -13.91 -14.24 9.85
CA LYS A 85 -14.82 -13.70 8.83
C LYS A 85 -16.03 -14.60 8.59
N SER A 86 -15.84 -15.91 8.56
CA SER A 86 -16.92 -16.88 8.35
C SER A 86 -17.93 -16.85 9.49
N HIS A 87 -17.45 -16.74 10.74
CA HIS A 87 -18.32 -16.56 11.90
C HIS A 87 -19.11 -15.26 11.78
N LEU A 88 -18.47 -14.13 11.48
CA LEU A 88 -19.15 -12.83 11.34
C LEU A 88 -20.21 -12.85 10.23
N GLN A 89 -19.90 -13.42 9.07
CA GLN A 89 -20.85 -13.56 7.95
C GLN A 89 -22.03 -14.48 8.29
N PHE A 90 -21.80 -15.56 9.03
CA PHE A 90 -22.88 -16.43 9.49
C PHE A 90 -23.84 -15.70 10.44
N PHE A 91 -23.30 -14.84 11.31
CA PHE A 91 -24.10 -13.97 12.19
C PHE A 91 -24.88 -12.93 11.40
N GLU A 92 -24.29 -12.33 10.38
CA GLU A 92 -24.93 -11.33 9.52
C GLU A 92 -26.11 -11.94 8.73
N LYS A 93 -25.89 -13.10 8.09
CA LYS A 93 -26.88 -13.74 7.21
C LYS A 93 -27.98 -14.52 7.94
N GLY A 94 -27.93 -14.57 9.28
CA GLY A 94 -28.95 -15.23 10.09
C GLY A 94 -29.11 -16.71 9.76
N GLY A 95 -28.03 -17.49 9.89
CA GLY A 95 -27.98 -18.90 9.51
C GLY A 95 -29.18 -19.74 9.99
N LYS A 96 -29.57 -20.74 9.18
CA LYS A 96 -30.67 -21.67 9.50
C LYS A 96 -30.34 -22.46 10.77
N GLY A 97 -30.95 -22.09 11.90
CA GLY A 97 -30.78 -22.71 13.20
C GLY A 97 -31.01 -21.73 14.36
N GLY A 98 -31.11 -22.23 15.60
CA GLY A 98 -31.48 -21.45 16.80
C GLY A 98 -30.63 -20.19 17.10
N ARG A 99 -29.47 -20.03 16.45
CA ARG A 99 -28.59 -18.85 16.54
C ARG A 99 -29.02 -17.67 15.63
N GLY A 100 -29.92 -17.89 14.67
CA GLY A 100 -30.47 -16.84 13.80
C GLY A 100 -31.44 -15.85 14.49
N LYS A 101 -31.86 -16.13 15.73
CA LYS A 101 -32.71 -15.21 16.51
C LYS A 101 -31.98 -13.95 16.97
N ALA A 102 -30.67 -14.03 17.22
CA ALA A 102 -29.83 -12.87 17.59
C ALA A 102 -29.66 -11.88 16.41
N ALA A 103 -29.48 -12.40 15.18
CA ALA A 103 -29.38 -11.57 13.97
C ALA A 103 -30.66 -10.77 13.67
N LYS A 104 -31.83 -11.32 14.04
CA LYS A 104 -33.15 -10.69 13.89
C LYS A 104 -33.46 -9.60 14.92
N THR A 105 -32.80 -9.63 16.08
CA THR A 105 -32.97 -8.64 17.17
C THR A 105 -31.90 -7.55 17.16
N MET A 106 -30.90 -7.68 16.31
CA MET A 106 -29.79 -6.73 16.19
C MET A 106 -30.21 -5.44 15.49
N SER A 107 -29.79 -4.31 16.06
CA SER A 107 -30.08 -2.98 15.52
C SER A 107 -29.45 -2.79 14.14
N THR A 108 -29.98 -1.86 13.35
CA THR A 108 -29.40 -1.51 12.05
C THR A 108 -27.95 -1.03 12.21
N SER A 109 -27.65 -0.21 13.22
CA SER A 109 -26.30 0.28 13.48
C SER A 109 -25.31 -0.84 13.83
N ASP A 110 -25.73 -1.84 14.61
CA ASP A 110 -24.87 -2.99 14.94
C ASP A 110 -24.59 -3.85 13.70
N ARG A 111 -25.57 -4.03 12.82
CA ARG A 111 -25.38 -4.73 11.55
C ARG A 111 -24.38 -4.01 10.66
N GLN A 112 -24.49 -2.69 10.56
CA GLN A 112 -23.57 -1.87 9.78
C GLN A 112 -22.15 -1.90 10.37
N ALA A 113 -22.02 -1.86 11.70
CA ALA A 113 -20.73 -1.97 12.36
C ALA A 113 -20.07 -3.35 12.14
N LEU A 114 -20.86 -4.42 12.18
CA LEU A 114 -20.40 -5.78 11.90
C LEU A 114 -19.92 -5.95 10.45
N GLU A 115 -20.70 -5.46 9.49
CA GLU A 115 -20.36 -5.49 8.06
C GLU A 115 -19.08 -4.68 7.77
N ALA A 116 -18.93 -3.52 8.42
CA ALA A 116 -17.78 -2.63 8.24
C ALA A 116 -16.51 -3.11 8.96
N TRP A 117 -16.61 -3.96 9.99
CA TRP A 117 -15.48 -4.30 10.85
C TRP A 117 -14.29 -4.93 10.11
N PRO A 118 -14.46 -5.94 9.22
CA PRO A 118 -13.33 -6.52 8.49
C PRO A 118 -12.61 -5.48 7.62
N TYR A 119 -13.37 -4.58 6.97
CA TYR A 119 -12.81 -3.48 6.20
C TYR A 119 -12.02 -2.52 7.09
N ALA A 120 -12.56 -2.15 8.24
CA ALA A 120 -11.92 -1.24 9.18
C ALA A 120 -10.59 -1.80 9.70
N VAL A 121 -10.55 -3.09 10.02
CA VAL A 121 -9.33 -3.79 10.43
C VAL A 121 -8.30 -3.78 9.31
N VAL A 122 -8.64 -4.26 8.12
CA VAL A 122 -7.68 -4.30 7.00
C VAL A 122 -7.15 -2.89 6.73
N PHE A 123 -8.02 -1.88 6.63
CA PHE A 123 -7.57 -0.51 6.36
C PHE A 123 -6.71 0.10 7.47
N GLN A 124 -6.96 -0.23 8.73
CA GLN A 124 -6.14 0.25 9.84
C GLN A 124 -4.66 -0.15 9.68
N TYR A 125 -4.44 -1.36 9.17
CA TYR A 125 -3.11 -1.97 9.08
C TYR A 125 -2.45 -1.83 7.71
N THR A 126 -3.21 -1.72 6.62
CA THR A 126 -2.64 -1.76 5.26
C THR A 126 -3.04 -0.60 4.35
N TYR A 127 -4.03 0.22 4.71
CA TYR A 127 -4.39 1.38 3.87
C TYR A 127 -3.32 2.48 3.98
N PRO A 128 -2.92 3.13 2.86
CA PRO A 128 -1.92 4.19 2.88
C PRO A 128 -2.35 5.38 3.74
N ARG A 129 -1.50 5.76 4.70
CA ARG A 129 -1.69 6.96 5.52
C ARG A 129 -1.05 8.14 4.81
N LEU A 130 -1.87 9.02 4.26
CA LEU A 130 -1.40 10.18 3.52
C LEU A 130 -1.08 11.34 4.45
N ASP A 131 0.10 11.94 4.29
CA ASP A 131 0.37 13.25 4.87
C ASP A 131 -0.36 14.32 4.06
N ILE A 132 -1.50 14.76 4.58
CA ILE A 132 -2.39 15.68 3.89
C ILE A 132 -1.75 17.05 3.63
N ASN A 133 -0.77 17.46 4.43
CA ASN A 133 -0.14 18.78 4.28
C ASN A 133 0.76 18.84 3.05
N VAL A 134 1.29 17.69 2.61
CA VAL A 134 2.08 17.56 1.39
C VAL A 134 1.23 17.82 0.14
N SER A 135 -0.07 17.48 0.15
CA SER A 135 -0.94 17.55 -1.02
C SER A 135 -1.88 18.76 -1.05
N LYS A 136 -2.06 19.48 0.06
CA LYS A 136 -2.99 20.61 0.18
C LYS A 136 -2.48 21.92 -0.42
N MET A 137 -1.19 22.19 -0.27
CA MET A 137 -0.59 23.49 -0.56
C MET A 137 0.26 23.43 -1.81
N ARG A 138 0.04 24.37 -2.74
CA ARG A 138 0.79 24.45 -4.01
C ARG A 138 2.27 24.82 -3.85
N ASN A 139 2.62 25.46 -2.73
CA ASN A 139 3.98 25.90 -2.40
C ASN A 139 4.71 24.94 -1.46
N HIS A 140 4.20 23.72 -1.27
CA HIS A 140 4.88 22.70 -0.47
C HIS A 140 6.16 22.26 -1.20
N LEU A 141 7.31 22.35 -0.51
CA LEU A 141 8.59 21.93 -1.06
C LEU A 141 8.76 20.43 -0.85
N LEU A 142 8.96 19.70 -1.96
CA LEU A 142 9.29 18.29 -1.94
C LEU A 142 10.74 18.05 -2.30
N LYS A 143 11.23 16.91 -1.83
CA LYS A 143 12.55 16.40 -2.15
C LYS A 143 12.67 16.13 -3.65
N SER A 144 13.73 16.63 -4.28
CA SER A 144 14.02 16.34 -5.68
C SER A 144 14.31 14.86 -5.90
N PRO A 145 13.85 14.25 -7.00
CA PRO A 145 14.39 12.97 -7.47
C PRO A 145 15.92 13.05 -7.60
N PHE A 146 16.57 11.89 -7.42
CA PHE A 146 18.02 11.69 -7.49
C PHE A 146 18.89 12.46 -6.48
N CYS A 147 18.31 13.20 -5.53
CA CYS A 147 19.13 13.74 -4.44
C CYS A 147 19.61 12.62 -3.49
N VAL A 148 20.73 12.87 -2.82
CA VAL A 148 21.32 11.94 -1.86
C VAL A 148 20.72 12.16 -0.49
N HIS A 149 20.20 11.12 0.14
CA HIS A 149 19.69 11.22 1.51
C HIS A 149 20.87 11.34 2.51
N PRO A 150 20.96 12.43 3.29
CA PRO A 150 22.18 12.78 4.02
C PRO A 150 22.61 11.76 5.08
N LYS A 151 21.66 11.03 5.67
CA LYS A 151 21.98 10.02 6.70
C LYS A 151 22.32 8.65 6.16
N THR A 152 21.81 8.30 4.98
CA THR A 152 21.95 6.94 4.42
C THR A 152 22.89 6.88 3.24
N GLY A 153 23.25 8.03 2.65
CA GLY A 153 24.03 8.11 1.42
C GLY A 153 23.30 7.57 0.18
N ARG A 154 22.08 7.05 0.32
CA ARG A 154 21.29 6.46 -0.78
C ARG A 154 20.75 7.54 -1.72
N VAL A 155 20.83 7.29 -3.01
CA VAL A 155 20.25 8.11 -4.06
C VAL A 155 18.74 7.91 -4.09
N CYS A 156 17.97 8.98 -4.27
CA CYS A 156 16.50 8.88 -4.26
C CYS A 156 15.98 8.59 -5.65
N VAL A 157 16.06 7.30 -6.00
CA VAL A 157 15.69 6.80 -7.31
C VAL A 157 14.17 6.70 -7.49
N PRO A 158 13.65 6.94 -8.70
CA PRO A 158 12.27 6.61 -9.06
C PRO A 158 12.00 5.11 -8.87
N ILE A 159 10.79 4.77 -8.42
CA ILE A 159 10.35 3.38 -8.27
C ILE A 159 9.49 3.02 -9.48
N ARG A 160 9.85 1.96 -10.19
CA ARG A 160 9.07 1.45 -11.32
C ARG A 160 7.84 0.72 -10.80
N VAL A 161 6.66 1.12 -11.27
CA VAL A 161 5.37 0.59 -10.78
C VAL A 161 5.19 -0.89 -11.15
N GLN A 162 5.70 -1.28 -12.32
CA GLN A 162 5.60 -2.64 -12.85
C GLN A 162 6.38 -3.67 -12.01
N ASP A 163 7.43 -3.22 -11.31
CA ASP A 163 8.33 -4.09 -10.53
C ASP A 163 8.35 -3.68 -9.05
N VAL A 164 7.27 -3.05 -8.58
CA VAL A 164 7.23 -2.47 -7.23
C VAL A 164 7.44 -3.52 -6.12
N ASP A 165 7.01 -4.77 -6.37
CA ASP A 165 7.19 -5.88 -5.43
C ASP A 165 8.65 -6.36 -5.33
N GLU A 166 9.47 -6.07 -6.35
CA GLU A 166 10.90 -6.42 -6.41
C GLU A 166 11.80 -5.28 -5.89
N PHE A 167 11.23 -4.10 -5.62
CA PHE A 167 11.98 -2.94 -5.17
C PHE A 167 12.55 -3.14 -3.75
N ASP A 168 13.87 -3.25 -3.65
CA ASP A 168 14.58 -3.29 -2.37
C ASP A 168 15.15 -1.89 -2.01
N PRO A 169 14.63 -1.21 -0.96
CA PRO A 169 15.15 0.08 -0.52
C PRO A 169 16.60 0.00 0.01
N PHE A 170 17.09 -1.18 0.36
CA PHE A 170 18.45 -1.39 0.85
C PHE A 170 19.48 -1.55 -0.27
N ALA A 171 19.05 -2.03 -1.44
CA ALA A 171 19.87 -2.21 -2.65
C ALA A 171 20.05 -0.94 -3.49
N VAL A 172 19.29 0.12 -3.20
CA VAL A 172 19.42 1.41 -3.89
C VAL A 172 20.85 1.97 -3.77
N PRO A 173 21.46 2.44 -4.88
CA PRO A 173 22.86 2.84 -4.90
C PRO A 173 23.15 3.99 -3.94
N THR A 174 24.34 3.96 -3.36
CA THR A 174 24.83 5.01 -2.48
C THR A 174 25.84 5.91 -3.19
N LEU A 175 25.95 7.17 -2.78
CA LEU A 175 26.91 8.11 -3.36
C LEU A 175 28.36 7.56 -3.32
N PRO A 176 28.88 7.01 -2.21
CA PRO A 176 30.23 6.44 -2.18
C PRO A 176 30.40 5.26 -3.14
N GLN A 177 29.36 4.42 -3.28
CA GLN A 177 29.38 3.32 -4.24
C GLN A 177 29.49 3.84 -5.68
N LEU A 178 28.67 4.82 -6.06
CA LEU A 178 28.70 5.40 -7.40
C LEU A 178 30.06 6.05 -7.72
N MET A 179 30.69 6.69 -6.73
CA MET A 179 32.04 7.25 -6.89
C MET A 179 33.08 6.15 -7.15
N ASN A 180 33.03 5.07 -6.38
CA ASN A 180 33.94 3.93 -6.57
C ASN A 180 33.75 3.26 -7.94
N GLU A 181 32.50 3.09 -8.39
CA GLU A 181 32.17 2.52 -9.71
C GLU A 181 32.74 3.38 -10.85
N LEU A 182 32.71 4.70 -10.73
CA LEU A 182 33.34 5.61 -11.69
C LEU A 182 34.87 5.46 -11.70
N ASP A 183 35.51 5.47 -10.52
CA ASP A 183 36.95 5.30 -10.38
C ASP A 183 37.42 3.94 -10.92
N GLU A 184 36.63 2.88 -10.73
CA GLU A 184 36.89 1.54 -11.25
C GLU A 184 36.72 1.48 -12.77
N PHE A 185 35.68 2.11 -13.31
CA PHE A 185 35.47 2.19 -14.76
C PHE A 185 36.63 2.94 -15.45
N GLU A 186 37.19 3.96 -14.81
CA GLU A 186 38.33 4.69 -15.36
C GLU A 186 39.62 3.88 -15.45
N LYS A 187 39.78 2.87 -14.58
CA LYS A 187 40.94 1.98 -14.56
C LYS A 187 40.88 0.87 -15.62
N GLN A 188 39.74 0.66 -16.27
CA GLN A 188 39.58 -0.38 -17.30
C GLN A 188 40.35 -0.01 -18.57
N GLU A 189 41.11 -0.96 -19.12
CA GLU A 189 41.89 -0.76 -20.37
C GLU A 189 40.97 -0.68 -21.59
N GLU A 190 39.92 -1.51 -21.64
CA GLU A 190 38.88 -1.47 -22.68
C GLU A 190 37.60 -0.84 -22.13
N LYS A 191 37.31 0.41 -22.57
CA LYS A 191 36.15 1.16 -22.10
C LYS A 191 35.01 1.08 -23.13
N PRO A 192 33.82 0.57 -22.77
CA PRO A 192 32.66 0.66 -23.64
C PRO A 192 32.32 2.13 -23.89
N LYS A 193 31.99 2.45 -25.13
CA LYS A 193 31.60 3.82 -25.53
C LYS A 193 30.21 4.13 -24.98
N VAL A 194 30.17 4.90 -23.90
CA VAL A 194 28.94 5.40 -23.27
C VAL A 194 28.76 6.89 -23.52
N THR A 195 27.52 7.35 -23.59
CA THR A 195 27.18 8.75 -23.86
C THR A 195 27.25 9.61 -22.59
N HIS A 196 26.86 9.03 -21.45
CA HIS A 196 26.77 9.74 -20.18
C HIS A 196 27.45 8.96 -19.05
N GLU A 197 28.02 9.66 -18.07
CA GLU A 197 28.77 9.05 -16.97
C GLU A 197 27.91 8.15 -16.08
N TRP A 198 26.65 8.50 -15.84
CA TRP A 198 25.74 7.68 -15.05
C TRP A 198 25.54 6.28 -15.64
N GLN A 199 25.75 6.10 -16.96
CA GLN A 199 25.67 4.78 -17.62
C GLN A 199 26.81 3.84 -17.23
N LYS A 200 27.87 4.37 -16.60
CA LYS A 200 29.03 3.61 -16.09
C LYS A 200 28.78 3.04 -14.69
N THR A 201 27.66 3.40 -14.07
CA THR A 201 27.37 3.14 -12.66
C THR A 201 26.05 2.38 -12.50
N SER A 202 25.81 1.82 -11.33
CA SER A 202 24.53 1.22 -10.91
C SER A 202 23.36 2.20 -10.94
N LEU A 203 23.60 3.52 -11.01
CA LEU A 203 22.53 4.51 -11.24
C LEU A 203 21.80 4.29 -12.58
N LYS A 204 22.47 3.66 -13.55
CA LYS A 204 21.90 3.33 -14.86
C LYS A 204 20.58 2.57 -14.74
N GLU A 205 20.51 1.60 -13.84
CA GLU A 205 19.34 0.71 -13.67
C GLU A 205 18.09 1.48 -13.26
N SER A 206 18.26 2.60 -12.55
CA SER A 206 17.15 3.46 -12.15
C SER A 206 16.89 4.61 -13.13
N PHE A 207 17.95 5.22 -13.67
CA PHE A 207 17.80 6.42 -14.51
C PHE A 207 17.33 6.06 -15.93
N GLU A 208 17.79 4.96 -16.50
CA GLU A 208 17.45 4.59 -17.88
C GLU A 208 15.95 4.28 -18.06
N PRO A 209 15.29 3.48 -17.19
CA PRO A 209 13.84 3.31 -17.25
C PRO A 209 13.10 4.62 -16.98
N PHE A 210 13.54 5.44 -16.02
CA PHE A 210 12.94 6.74 -15.75
C PHE A 210 12.97 7.66 -16.98
N GLN A 211 14.09 7.69 -17.70
CA GLN A 211 14.21 8.45 -18.93
C GLN A 211 13.24 7.93 -20.00
N LYS A 212 13.31 6.63 -20.32
CA LYS A 212 12.59 6.04 -21.44
C LYS A 212 11.08 5.91 -21.22
N GLU A 213 10.67 5.60 -19.99
CA GLU A 213 9.27 5.28 -19.66
C GLU A 213 8.51 6.48 -19.10
N PHE A 214 9.20 7.49 -18.55
CA PHE A 214 8.55 8.67 -17.96
C PHE A 214 8.94 9.97 -18.65
N LEU A 215 10.23 10.32 -18.74
CA LEU A 215 10.65 11.62 -19.29
C LEU A 215 10.38 11.75 -20.80
N ASP A 216 10.80 10.77 -21.60
CA ASP A 216 10.67 10.82 -23.05
C ASP A 216 9.19 10.86 -23.51
N PRO A 217 8.27 10.05 -22.95
CA PRO A 217 6.84 10.15 -23.25
C PRO A 217 6.26 11.51 -22.83
N LEU A 218 6.60 12.01 -21.64
CA LEU A 218 6.12 13.30 -21.14
C LEU A 218 6.56 14.45 -22.07
N LEU A 219 7.84 14.46 -22.47
CA LEU A 219 8.36 15.47 -23.40
C LEU A 219 7.70 15.37 -24.79
N LYS A 220 7.40 14.16 -25.24
CA LYS A 220 6.69 13.94 -26.51
C LYS A 220 5.26 14.48 -26.45
N GLU A 221 4.55 14.29 -25.34
CA GLU A 221 3.22 14.83 -25.12
C GLU A 221 3.24 16.37 -25.06
N ILE A 222 4.13 16.97 -24.29
CA ILE A 222 4.30 18.44 -24.23
C ILE A 222 4.57 19.02 -25.61
N ARG A 223 5.47 18.40 -26.41
CA ARG A 223 5.74 18.84 -27.79
C ARG A 223 4.55 18.68 -28.71
N LYS A 224 3.70 17.68 -28.49
CA LYS A 224 2.47 17.51 -29.25
C LYS A 224 1.49 18.63 -28.92
N GLU A 225 1.24 18.89 -27.65
CA GLU A 225 0.34 19.97 -27.20
C GLU A 225 0.77 21.34 -27.74
N GLN A 226 2.08 21.63 -27.72
CA GLN A 226 2.59 22.89 -28.26
C GLN A 226 2.38 23.01 -29.78
N ARG A 227 2.55 21.91 -30.54
CA ARG A 227 2.30 21.91 -31.99
C ARG A 227 0.81 22.09 -32.27
N ASP A 228 -0.05 21.35 -31.58
CA ASP A 228 -1.50 21.44 -31.75
C ASP A 228 -2.00 22.87 -31.44
N ALA A 229 -1.43 23.53 -30.42
CA ALA A 229 -1.72 24.93 -30.09
C ALA A 229 -1.21 25.92 -31.16
N ASN A 230 -0.01 25.71 -31.69
CA ASN A 230 0.55 26.55 -32.75
C ASN A 230 -0.26 26.43 -34.04
N ASP A 231 -0.66 25.22 -34.43
CA ASP A 231 -1.46 24.95 -35.62
C ASP A 231 -2.85 25.59 -35.50
N GLN A 232 -3.47 25.53 -34.31
CA GLN A 232 -4.72 26.25 -34.03
C GLN A 232 -4.55 27.77 -34.15
N GLN A 233 -3.45 28.32 -33.64
CA GLN A 233 -3.17 29.74 -33.73
C GLN A 233 -2.92 30.19 -35.18
N ALA A 234 -2.14 29.42 -35.95
CA ALA A 234 -1.89 29.66 -37.37
C ALA A 234 -3.20 29.67 -38.18
N ALA A 235 -4.10 28.71 -37.92
CA ALA A 235 -5.41 28.64 -38.55
C ALA A 235 -6.31 29.85 -38.24
N VAL A 236 -6.18 30.46 -37.05
CA VAL A 236 -6.94 31.67 -36.65
C VAL A 236 -6.35 32.93 -37.28
N VAL A 237 -5.04 33.04 -37.38
CA VAL A 237 -4.34 34.24 -37.88
C VAL A 237 -4.22 34.24 -39.41
N GLY A 238 -4.47 33.10 -40.06
CA GLY A 238 -4.36 32.95 -41.52
C GLY A 238 -2.91 32.90 -42.02
N ASP A 239 -1.97 32.65 -41.11
CA ASP A 239 -0.54 32.56 -41.36
C ASP A 239 -0.22 31.07 -41.56
N PHE A 240 -0.47 30.57 -42.77
CA PHE A 240 -0.24 29.17 -43.17
C PHE A 240 1.11 29.00 -43.88
#